data_AF-A0A068YMR6-F1
#
_entry.id   AF-A0A068YMR6-F1
#
_cell.length_a   1.000
_cell.length_b   1.000
_cell.length_c   1.000
_cell.angle_alpha   90.00
_cell.angle_beta   90.00
_cell.angle_gamma   90.00
#
_symmetry.space_group_name_H-M   'P 1'
#
loop_
_entity.id
_entity.type
_entity.pdbx_description
1 polymer ?
#
loop_
_entity_poly.entity_id
_entity_poly.type
_entity_poly.pdbx_seq_one_letter_code
_entity_poly.pdbx_strand_id
1 'polypeptide(L)'
;MSSFSTSLNPALPVRVKEIEQQLQARLAPTLLQVLDESASHAGHGGANAQGFGSHFRVRIASPAFAGKSRVACHRLVYDAMQNFIDQGLHALAIEIVKDA
;
A
#
# COMPACT_ATOMS: atom_id res chain seq x y z
N MET A 1 -15.62 -36.69 -3.05
CA MET A 1 -14.52 -36.82 -2.06
C MET A 1 -13.60 -35.64 -2.28
N SER A 2 -13.64 -34.69 -1.36
CA SER A 2 -12.96 -33.40 -1.44
C SER A 2 -11.49 -33.57 -1.07
N SER A 3 -10.60 -33.41 -2.04
CA SER A 3 -9.16 -33.29 -1.81
C SER A 3 -8.76 -31.84 -2.08
N PHE A 4 -8.85 -30.98 -1.07
CA PHE A 4 -8.17 -29.69 -1.10
C PHE A 4 -6.73 -29.92 -0.63
N SER A 5 -5.85 -30.13 -1.61
CA SER A 5 -4.42 -30.13 -1.41
C SER A 5 -3.99 -28.75 -0.91
N THR A 6 -3.29 -28.73 0.22
CA THR A 6 -2.43 -27.63 0.64
C THR A 6 -1.60 -27.18 -0.57
N SER A 7 -1.80 -25.94 -1.01
CA SER A 7 -0.90 -25.32 -1.99
C SER A 7 -0.32 -24.09 -1.32
N LEU A 8 1.01 -24.09 -1.21
CA LEU A 8 1.83 -22.94 -0.86
C LEU A 8 1.29 -21.72 -1.61
N ASN A 9 0.92 -20.65 -0.89
CA ASN A 9 0.76 -19.35 -1.53
C ASN A 9 2.15 -18.94 -2.03
N PRO A 10 2.43 -18.91 -3.35
CA PRO A 10 3.48 -18.01 -3.80
C PRO A 10 2.99 -16.63 -3.36
N ALA A 11 3.78 -15.90 -2.57
CA ALA A 11 3.45 -14.53 -2.20
C ALA A 11 3.17 -13.76 -3.51
N LEU A 12 1.90 -13.57 -3.82
CA LEU A 12 1.52 -12.87 -5.04
C LEU A 12 1.99 -11.43 -4.85
N PRO A 13 2.61 -10.84 -5.87
CA PRO A 13 3.13 -9.49 -5.78
C PRO A 13 1.98 -8.54 -5.44
N VAL A 14 2.18 -7.72 -4.41
CA VAL A 14 1.19 -6.75 -3.92
C VAL A 14 0.69 -5.92 -5.09
N ARG A 15 -0.63 -5.89 -5.31
CA ARG A 15 -1.24 -5.12 -6.39
C ARG A 15 -1.85 -3.82 -5.88
N VAL A 16 -1.85 -2.81 -6.74
CA VAL A 16 -2.52 -1.52 -6.53
C VAL A 16 -3.94 -1.69 -5.96
N LYS A 17 -4.73 -2.59 -6.55
CA LYS A 17 -6.12 -2.85 -6.16
C LYS A 17 -6.26 -3.36 -4.71
N GLU A 18 -5.31 -4.17 -4.23
CA GLU A 18 -5.34 -4.71 -2.87
C GLU A 18 -5.04 -3.62 -1.84
N ILE A 19 -4.08 -2.75 -2.16
CA ILE A 19 -3.78 -1.54 -1.38
C ILE A 19 -5.00 -0.63 -1.32
N GLU A 20 -5.63 -0.37 -2.46
CA GLU A 20 -6.83 0.46 -2.55
C GLU A 20 -7.95 -0.07 -1.66
N GLN A 21 -8.26 -1.37 -1.77
CA GLN A 21 -9.31 -2.00 -0.97
C GLN A 21 -9.03 -1.93 0.54
N GLN A 22 -7.79 -2.17 0.96
CA GLN A 22 -7.40 -2.09 2.37
C GLN A 22 -7.55 -0.68 2.91
N LEU A 23 -7.04 0.33 2.18
CA LEU A 23 -7.14 1.72 2.59
C LEU A 23 -8.59 2.19 2.57
N GLN A 24 -9.39 1.75 1.60
CA GLN A 24 -10.82 2.04 1.56
C GLN A 24 -11.55 1.51 2.79
N ALA A 25 -11.28 0.25 3.16
CA ALA A 25 -11.92 -0.41 4.30
C ALA A 25 -11.49 0.20 5.65
N ARG A 26 -10.23 0.59 5.80
CA ARG A 26 -9.69 1.05 7.09
C ARG A 26 -9.82 2.55 7.33
N LEU A 27 -9.75 3.35 6.28
CA LEU A 27 -9.66 4.81 6.41
C LEU A 27 -10.84 5.55 5.76
N ALA A 28 -11.75 4.84 5.06
CA ALA A 28 -12.88 5.43 4.36
C ALA A 28 -12.54 6.77 3.65
N PRO A 29 -11.52 6.77 2.78
CA PRO A 29 -11.04 7.98 2.15
C PRO A 29 -12.08 8.56 1.18
N THR A 30 -12.12 9.89 1.13
CA THR A 30 -12.89 10.65 0.13
C THR A 30 -12.16 10.69 -1.21
N LEU A 31 -10.82 10.68 -1.18
CA LEU A 31 -9.97 10.57 -2.35
C LEU A 31 -8.89 9.53 -2.09
N LEU A 32 -8.73 8.60 -3.03
CA LEU A 32 -7.69 7.59 -2.98
C LEU A 32 -7.11 7.39 -4.38
N GLN A 33 -5.79 7.55 -4.48
CA GLN A 33 -5.04 7.25 -5.69
C GLN A 33 -3.79 6.47 -5.30
N VAL A 34 -3.65 5.26 -5.85
CA VAL A 34 -2.48 4.41 -5.62
C VAL A 34 -1.74 4.22 -6.93
N LEU A 35 -0.45 4.51 -6.93
CA LEU A 35 0.44 4.45 -8.08
C LEU A 35 1.56 3.47 -7.80
N ASP A 36 1.77 2.52 -8.70
CA ASP A 36 2.94 1.63 -8.66
C ASP A 36 4.13 2.34 -9.32
N GLU A 37 5.12 2.73 -8.52
CA GLU A 37 6.35 3.38 -8.99
C GLU A 37 7.52 2.38 -9.09
N SER A 38 7.25 1.09 -8.92
CA SER A 38 8.30 0.05 -8.91
C SER A 38 9.06 -0.04 -10.23
N ALA A 39 8.39 0.21 -11.37
CA ALA A 39 9.02 0.18 -12.69
C ALA A 39 10.08 1.28 -12.87
N SER A 40 9.90 2.46 -12.27
CA SER A 40 10.90 3.54 -12.30
C SER A 40 12.16 3.22 -11.47
N HIS A 41 12.07 2.21 -10.62
CA HIS A 41 13.15 1.79 -9.72
C HIS A 41 13.70 0.40 -10.05
N ALA A 42 13.13 -0.30 -11.04
CA ALA A 42 13.60 -1.58 -11.53
C ALA A 42 15.05 -1.46 -12.05
N GLY A 43 16.02 -1.86 -11.23
CA GLY A 43 17.46 -1.81 -11.55
C GLY A 43 18.33 -0.98 -10.60
N HIS A 44 17.78 -0.29 -9.59
CA HIS A 44 18.55 0.33 -8.50
C HIS A 44 18.55 -0.54 -7.23
N GLY A 45 19.59 -0.44 -6.40
CA GLY A 45 19.95 -1.35 -5.29
C GLY A 45 18.95 -1.51 -4.12
N GLY A 46 17.68 -1.17 -4.29
CA GLY A 46 16.57 -1.45 -3.36
C GLY A 46 15.33 -2.06 -4.01
N ALA A 47 15.34 -2.31 -5.33
CA ALA A 47 14.26 -3.02 -5.99
C ALA A 47 14.28 -4.51 -5.61
N ASN A 48 13.11 -5.09 -5.35
CA ASN A 48 12.99 -6.53 -5.24
C ASN A 48 13.47 -7.19 -6.55
N ALA A 49 13.91 -8.45 -6.50
CA ALA A 49 14.44 -9.17 -7.66
C ALA A 49 13.46 -9.25 -8.86
N GLN A 50 12.19 -8.87 -8.64
CA GLN A 50 11.10 -8.89 -9.61
C GLN A 50 10.87 -7.53 -10.29
N GLY A 51 11.25 -6.41 -9.70
CA GLY A 51 11.09 -5.06 -10.27
C GLY A 51 9.67 -4.48 -10.19
N PHE A 52 8.75 -5.12 -9.47
CA PHE A 52 7.37 -4.65 -9.27
C PHE A 52 6.84 -5.01 -7.87
N GLY A 53 5.91 -4.23 -7.32
CA GLY A 53 5.40 -4.44 -5.96
C GLY A 53 6.34 -3.97 -4.83
N SER A 54 7.40 -3.23 -5.16
CA SER A 54 8.42 -2.75 -4.21
C SER A 54 8.20 -1.30 -3.77
N HIS A 55 7.72 -0.44 -4.67
CA HIS A 55 7.56 1.00 -4.42
C HIS A 55 6.17 1.46 -4.84
N PHE A 56 5.42 1.99 -3.89
CA PHE A 56 4.09 2.55 -4.14
C PHE A 56 3.98 3.98 -3.66
N ARG A 57 3.18 4.78 -4.36
CA ARG A 57 2.73 6.09 -3.90
C ARG A 57 1.23 6.07 -3.67
N VAL A 58 0.83 6.52 -2.48
CA VAL A 58 -0.55 6.65 -2.07
C VAL A 58 -0.85 8.12 -1.84
N ARG A 59 -1.77 8.67 -2.64
CA ARG A 59 -2.35 9.99 -2.43
C ARG A 59 -3.73 9.78 -1.83
N ILE A 60 -3.95 10.28 -0.62
CA ILE A 60 -5.14 9.97 0.15
C ILE A 60 -5.68 11.21 0.87
N ALA A 61 -6.98 11.44 0.75
CA ALA A 61 -7.77 12.35 1.59
C ALA A 61 -8.78 11.51 2.36
N SER A 62 -8.91 11.74 3.67
CA SER A 62 -9.86 11.05 4.52
C SER A 62 -10.32 11.95 5.67
N PRO A 63 -11.59 11.89 6.07
CA PRO A 63 -12.08 12.52 7.30
C PRO A 63 -11.30 12.05 8.54
N ALA A 64 -10.73 10.84 8.52
CA ALA A 64 -9.91 10.31 9.61
C ALA A 64 -8.63 11.13 9.86
N PHE A 65 -8.22 11.97 8.91
CA PHE A 65 -7.06 12.85 9.03
C PHE A 65 -7.39 14.23 9.62
N ALA A 66 -8.67 14.56 9.78
CA ALA A 66 -9.09 15.86 10.31
C ALA A 66 -8.52 16.07 11.73
N GLY A 67 -7.91 17.25 11.95
CA GLY A 67 -7.30 17.62 13.23
C GLY A 67 -6.03 16.85 13.62
N LYS A 68 -5.51 15.98 12.74
CA LYS A 68 -4.27 15.23 12.99
C LYS A 68 -3.06 15.90 12.35
N SER A 69 -1.90 15.76 13.00
CA SER A 69 -0.64 16.18 12.41
C SER A 69 -0.27 15.29 11.22
N ARG A 70 0.56 15.79 10.30
CA ARG A 70 1.03 15.01 9.14
C ARG A 70 1.63 13.67 9.57
N VAL A 71 2.44 13.65 10.62
CA VAL A 71 3.05 12.43 11.15
C VAL A 71 1.99 11.44 11.64
N ALA A 72 0.96 11.91 12.34
CA ALA A 72 -0.14 11.06 12.79
C ALA A 72 -0.95 10.48 11.61
N CYS A 73 -1.20 11.26 10.56
CA CYS A 73 -1.84 10.76 9.34
C CYS A 73 -1.00 9.69 8.64
N HIS A 74 0.30 9.93 8.48
CA HIS A 74 1.22 8.95 7.91
C HIS A 74 1.21 7.66 8.74
N ARG A 75 1.22 7.75 10.08
CA ARG A 75 1.17 6.59 10.96
C ARG A 75 -0.09 5.75 10.76
N LEU A 76 -1.26 6.39 10.62
CA LEU A 76 -2.51 5.68 10.32
C LEU A 76 -2.47 4.91 8.99
N VAL A 77 -1.87 5.50 7.96
CA VAL A 77 -1.70 4.85 6.66
C VAL A 77 -0.71 3.69 6.77
N TYR A 78 0.43 3.87 7.44
CA TYR A 78 1.39 2.79 7.70
C TYR A 78 0.76 1.63 8.48
N ASP A 79 0.01 1.92 9.56
CA ASP A 79 -0.68 0.90 10.35
C ASP A 79 -1.72 0.15 9.50
N ALA A 80 -2.37 0.82 8.54
CA ALA A 80 -3.29 0.19 7.60
C ALA A 80 -2.55 -0.75 6.61
N MET A 81 -1.31 -0.39 6.25
CA MET A 81 -0.48 -1.03 5.23
C MET A 81 0.49 -2.09 5.78
N GLN A 82 0.63 -2.24 7.10
CA GLN A 82 1.58 -3.16 7.73
C GLN A 82 1.55 -4.58 7.15
N ASN A 83 0.35 -5.12 6.91
CA ASN A 83 0.17 -6.46 6.32
C ASN A 83 0.86 -6.61 4.96
N PHE A 84 0.95 -5.55 4.15
CA PHE A 84 1.60 -5.57 2.85
C PHE A 84 3.11 -5.36 2.95
N ILE A 85 3.55 -4.59 3.95
CA ILE A 85 4.98 -4.42 4.27
C ILE A 85 5.57 -5.79 4.65
N ASP A 86 4.86 -6.55 5.48
CA ASP A 86 5.25 -7.90 5.89
C ASP A 86 5.25 -8.88 4.69
N GLN A 87 4.49 -8.58 3.63
CA GLN A 87 4.44 -9.36 2.38
C GLN A 87 5.52 -8.94 1.36
N GLY A 88 6.36 -7.95 1.66
CA GLY A 88 7.47 -7.53 0.80
C GLY A 88 7.32 -6.16 0.13
N LEU A 89 6.33 -5.35 0.53
CA LEU A 89 6.28 -3.94 0.12
C LEU A 89 7.40 -3.17 0.80
N HIS A 90 8.38 -2.69 0.02
CA HIS A 90 9.62 -2.10 0.56
C HIS A 90 9.50 -0.60 0.86
N ALA A 91 8.77 0.16 0.05
CA ALA A 91 8.64 1.60 0.22
C ALA A 91 7.26 2.12 -0.15
N LEU A 92 6.75 3.01 0.71
CA LEU A 92 5.46 3.67 0.55
C LEU A 92 5.63 5.19 0.64
N ALA A 93 5.44 5.89 -0.46
CA ALA A 93 5.32 7.34 -0.47
C ALA A 93 3.87 7.74 -0.14
N ILE A 94 3.67 8.47 0.95
CA ILE A 94 2.32 8.91 1.38
C ILE A 94 2.19 10.42 1.15
N GLU A 95 1.18 10.79 0.39
CA GLU A 95 0.78 12.17 0.16
C GLU A 95 -0.62 12.39 0.73
N ILE A 96 -0.72 13.21 1.78
CA ILE A 96 -2.00 13.58 2.37
C ILE A 96 -2.55 14.77 1.60
N VAL A 97 -3.64 14.56 0.87
CA VAL A 97 -4.37 15.62 0.19
C VAL A 97 -5.32 16.24 1.21
N LYS A 98 -5.20 17.55 1.43
CA LYS A 98 -6.16 18.31 2.22
C LYS A 98 -7.16 18.91 1.25
N ASP A 99 -8.44 18.60 1.41
CA ASP A 99 -9.48 19.44 0.84
C ASP A 99 -9.29 20.86 1.42
N ALA A 100 -9.06 21.82 0.53
CA ALA A 100 -8.78 23.22 0.87
C ALA A 100 -10.06 23.96 1.26
#